data_AF-A0A7V6MUY7-F1
#
_entry.id   AF-A0A7V6MUY7-F1
#
_cell.length_a   1.000
_cell.length_b   1.000
_cell.length_c   1.000
_cell.angle_alpha   90.00
_cell.angle_beta   90.00
_cell.angle_gamma   90.00
#
_symmetry.space_group_name_H-M   'P 1'
#
loop_
_entity.id
_entity.type
_entity.pdbx_description
1 polymer ?
#
loop_
_entity_poly.entity_id
_entity_poly.type
_entity_poly.pdbx_seq_one_letter_code
_entity_poly.pdbx_strand_id
1 'polypeptide(L)'
;MNETSLVNVICEDYSKLCNSELSGRLKTEHTDQIQSIIDSVSESPQLSLPKLQLNYDESTDDYFDKDIFHIIKNLNGWKRSVFYALGFIENKLFSTADFPLMIPYLQKKYPKNYHVEAKIRQQLQELRDLGLIKFEGNGVYRKLWLV
;
A
#
# COMPACT_ATOMS: atom_id res chain seq x y z
N MET A 1 -1.83 -49.66 46.59
CA MET A 1 -0.69 -49.22 45.77
C MET A 1 0.26 -48.48 46.69
N ASN A 2 1.55 -48.81 46.67
CA ASN A 2 2.53 -48.34 47.64
C ASN A 2 3.14 -47.00 47.14
N GLU A 3 3.03 -45.91 47.90
CA GLU A 3 3.47 -44.56 47.47
C GLU A 3 4.94 -44.52 47.03
N THR A 4 5.79 -45.30 47.70
CA THR A 4 7.21 -45.48 47.35
C THR A 4 7.41 -46.01 45.93
N SER A 5 6.49 -46.85 45.44
CA SER A 5 6.53 -47.38 44.08
C SER A 5 6.20 -46.30 43.04
N LEU A 6 5.30 -45.38 43.37
CA LEU A 6 4.92 -44.30 42.47
C LEU A 6 6.06 -43.28 42.32
N VAL A 7 6.71 -42.94 43.43
CA VAL A 7 7.88 -42.05 43.44
C VAL A 7 9.01 -42.62 42.60
N ASN A 8 9.29 -43.92 42.71
CA ASN A 8 10.34 -44.56 41.90
C ASN A 8 10.03 -44.51 40.40
N VAL A 9 8.78 -44.75 39.99
CA VAL A 9 8.37 -44.65 38.58
C VAL A 9 8.56 -43.22 38.05
N ILE A 10 8.17 -42.22 38.83
CA ILE A 10 8.35 -40.81 38.45
C ILE A 10 9.84 -40.46 38.30
N CYS A 11 10.69 -40.92 39.22
CA CYS A 11 12.13 -40.70 39.14
C CYS A 11 12.77 -41.38 37.93
N GLU A 12 12.33 -42.61 37.59
CA GLU A 12 12.79 -43.30 36.40
C GLU A 12 12.35 -42.59 35.11
N ASP A 13 11.09 -42.17 35.04
CA ASP A 13 10.54 -41.49 33.87
C ASP A 13 11.19 -40.12 33.66
N TYR A 14 11.43 -39.36 34.74
CA TYR A 14 12.18 -38.10 34.69
C TYR A 14 13.62 -38.33 34.20
N SER A 15 14.29 -39.37 34.71
CA SER A 15 15.66 -39.70 34.30
C SER A 15 15.73 -40.14 32.83
N LYS A 16 14.73 -40.88 32.33
CA LYS A 16 14.58 -41.25 30.92
C LYS A 16 14.32 -40.01 30.06
N LEU A 17 13.47 -39.10 30.53
CA LEU A 17 13.18 -37.85 29.83
C LEU A 17 14.43 -36.98 29.68
N CYS A 18 15.22 -36.79 30.74
CA CYS A 18 16.41 -35.95 30.71
C CYS A 18 17.59 -36.54 29.90
N ASN A 19 17.62 -37.86 29.68
CA ASN A 19 18.71 -38.55 28.98
C ASN A 19 18.30 -39.18 27.63
N SER A 20 17.09 -38.91 27.16
CA SER A 20 16.60 -39.37 25.86
C SER A 20 17.39 -38.75 24.71
N GLU A 21 17.56 -39.49 23.61
CA GLU A 21 18.08 -38.95 22.33
C GLU A 21 17.19 -37.82 21.78
N LEU A 22 15.94 -37.75 22.22
CA LEU A 22 14.98 -36.68 21.87
C LEU A 22 15.18 -35.40 22.71
N SER A 23 15.99 -35.46 23.78
CA SER A 23 16.20 -34.36 24.72
C SER A 23 17.57 -33.72 24.52
N GLY A 24 17.59 -32.55 23.90
CA GLY A 24 18.81 -31.77 23.72
C GLY A 24 19.37 -31.25 25.05
N ARG A 25 20.67 -31.45 25.30
CA ARG A 25 21.35 -30.88 26.47
C ARG A 25 21.68 -29.42 26.21
N LEU A 26 20.88 -28.50 26.75
CA LEU A 26 21.19 -27.07 26.75
C LEU A 26 22.32 -26.80 27.76
N LYS A 27 23.50 -26.43 27.26
CA LYS A 27 24.61 -25.92 28.06
C LYS A 27 24.60 -24.39 28.03
N THR A 28 25.28 -23.78 28.99
CA THR A 28 25.53 -22.33 29.00
C THR A 28 26.27 -21.87 27.74
N GLU A 29 27.15 -22.72 27.18
CA GLU A 29 27.80 -22.46 25.89
C GLU A 29 26.80 -22.22 24.74
N HIS A 30 25.65 -22.90 24.76
CA HIS A 30 24.61 -22.72 23.76
C HIS A 30 23.88 -21.38 23.97
N THR A 31 23.68 -20.95 25.21
CA THR A 31 23.07 -19.64 25.50
C THR A 31 23.99 -18.49 25.08
N ASP A 32 25.30 -18.65 25.27
CA ASP A 32 26.30 -17.65 24.85
C ASP A 32 26.36 -17.53 23.32
N GLN A 33 26.28 -18.66 22.61
CA GLN A 33 26.20 -18.67 21.14
C GLN A 33 24.91 -18.02 20.64
N ILE A 34 23.76 -18.30 21.27
CA ILE A 34 22.48 -17.67 20.93
C ILE A 34 22.56 -16.15 21.12
N GLN A 35 23.16 -15.69 22.23
CA GLN A 35 23.32 -14.25 22.50
C GLN A 35 24.22 -13.58 21.45
N SER A 36 25.36 -14.19 21.10
CA SER A 36 26.24 -13.67 20.06
C SER A 36 25.56 -13.59 18.68
N ILE A 37 24.65 -14.52 18.36
CA ILE A 37 23.87 -14.46 17.12
C ILE A 37 22.91 -13.27 17.16
N ILE A 38 22.17 -13.10 18.26
CA ILE A 38 21.25 -11.98 18.45
C ILE A 38 21.99 -10.64 18.34
N ASP A 39 23.15 -10.51 18.99
CA ASP A 39 23.96 -9.28 18.99
C ASP A 39 24.57 -8.97 17.62
N SER A 40 24.79 -9.99 16.78
CA SER A 40 25.31 -9.84 15.41
C SER A 40 24.25 -9.39 14.40
N VAL A 41 22.97 -9.50 14.75
CA VAL A 41 21.88 -8.95 13.94
C VAL A 41 21.85 -7.45 14.16
N SER A 42 22.37 -6.69 13.19
CA SER A 42 22.20 -5.23 13.18
C SER A 42 20.72 -4.88 13.29
N GLU A 43 20.35 -3.93 14.16
CA GLU A 43 18.99 -3.41 14.21
C GLU A 43 18.51 -3.12 12.79
N SER A 44 17.47 -3.83 12.34
CA SER A 44 16.83 -3.55 11.05
C SER A 44 16.55 -2.06 11.01
N PRO A 45 16.94 -1.33 9.94
CA PRO A 45 16.74 0.11 9.89
C PRO A 45 15.28 0.38 10.23
N GLN A 46 15.03 1.01 11.38
CA GLN A 46 13.70 1.38 11.79
C GLN A 46 13.23 2.42 10.77
N LEU A 47 12.56 1.94 9.72
CA LEU A 47 11.81 2.77 8.80
C LEU A 47 10.72 3.42 9.65
N SER A 48 11.06 4.59 10.16
CA SER A 48 10.16 5.47 10.88
C SER A 48 9.18 5.98 9.83
N LEU A 49 8.14 5.21 9.56
CA LEU A 49 7.03 5.70 8.77
C LEU A 49 6.51 6.96 9.48
N PRO A 50 6.36 8.09 8.78
CA PRO A 50 5.74 9.25 9.38
C PRO A 50 4.39 8.80 9.93
N LYS A 51 4.12 9.13 11.19
CA LYS A 51 2.80 8.90 11.78
C LYS A 51 1.81 9.73 10.97
N LEU A 52 1.10 9.07 10.05
CA LEU A 52 0.04 9.69 9.27
C LEU A 52 -1.05 10.12 10.26
N GLN A 53 -1.16 11.42 10.49
CA GLN A 53 -2.25 11.99 11.27
C GLN A 53 -3.48 11.94 10.38
N LEU A 54 -4.37 10.98 10.64
CA LEU A 54 -5.68 10.94 10.01
C LEU A 54 -6.52 12.06 10.63
N ASN A 55 -6.84 13.09 9.85
CA ASN A 55 -7.84 14.08 10.21
C ASN A 55 -9.22 13.47 9.96
N TYR A 56 -10.02 13.33 11.03
CA TYR A 56 -11.39 12.82 10.99
C TYR A 56 -12.44 13.94 10.97
N ASP A 57 -12.03 15.20 10.79
CA ASP A 57 -12.95 16.33 10.61
C ASP A 57 -13.69 16.24 9.26
N GLU A 58 -14.94 16.70 9.23
CA GLU A 58 -15.81 16.65 8.04
C GLU A 58 -15.25 17.46 6.84
N SER A 59 -14.95 16.72 5.77
CA SER A 59 -14.96 17.07 4.33
C SER A 59 -14.46 18.45 3.90
N THR A 60 -13.24 18.84 4.25
CA THR A 60 -12.46 19.58 3.24
C THR A 60 -11.86 18.55 2.30
N ASP A 61 -12.25 18.57 1.02
CA ASP A 61 -11.56 17.73 0.02
C ASP A 61 -10.05 18.04 0.13
N ASP A 62 -9.23 17.04 0.48
CA ASP A 62 -7.79 17.20 0.55
C ASP A 62 -7.24 17.43 -0.87
N TYR A 63 -6.76 18.64 -1.13
CA TYR A 63 -6.17 18.98 -2.41
C TYR A 63 -4.67 18.73 -2.38
N PHE A 64 -4.16 18.02 -3.39
CA PHE A 64 -2.73 17.95 -3.64
C PHE A 64 -2.22 19.34 -4.06
N ASP A 65 -1.47 19.98 -3.16
CA ASP A 65 -0.80 21.27 -3.35
C ASP A 65 0.63 21.13 -3.88
N LYS A 66 1.22 19.94 -3.77
CA LYS A 66 2.63 19.66 -4.10
C LYS A 66 2.80 18.88 -5.39
N ASP A 67 3.63 19.44 -6.26
CA ASP A 67 4.27 18.85 -7.43
C ASP A 67 3.40 17.92 -8.29
N ILE A 68 2.43 18.51 -9.00
CA ILE A 68 1.71 17.88 -10.11
C ILE A 68 2.68 17.17 -11.07
N PHE A 69 3.89 17.72 -11.24
CA PHE A 69 4.96 17.12 -12.02
C PHE A 69 5.32 15.69 -11.57
N HIS A 70 5.42 15.44 -10.27
CA HIS A 70 5.71 14.11 -9.72
C HIS A 70 4.56 13.13 -9.98
N ILE A 71 3.32 13.58 -9.89
CA ILE A 71 2.15 12.78 -10.26
C ILE A 71 2.25 12.39 -11.74
N ILE A 72 2.43 13.37 -12.63
CA ILE A 72 2.55 13.14 -14.09
C ILE A 72 3.69 12.18 -14.43
N LYS A 73 4.83 12.27 -13.73
CA LYS A 73 6.00 11.41 -13.96
C LYS A 73 5.74 9.94 -13.64
N ASN A 74 4.91 9.66 -12.62
CA ASN A 74 4.62 8.30 -12.18
C ASN A 74 3.41 7.66 -12.89
N LEU A 75 2.57 8.47 -13.55
CA LEU A 75 1.51 7.96 -14.42
C LEU A 75 2.09 7.57 -15.78
N ASN A 76 1.52 6.53 -16.41
CA ASN A 76 1.95 6.06 -17.72
C ASN A 76 0.79 5.88 -18.69
N GLY A 77 1.12 5.87 -20.00
CA GLY A 77 0.16 5.60 -21.07
C GLY A 77 -1.07 6.51 -21.07
N TRP A 78 -2.25 5.90 -21.24
CA TRP A 78 -3.53 6.60 -21.30
C TRP A 78 -3.83 7.40 -20.03
N LYS A 79 -3.53 6.83 -18.86
CA LYS A 79 -3.74 7.47 -17.56
C LYS A 79 -3.02 8.83 -17.47
N ARG A 80 -1.73 8.86 -17.82
CA ARG A 80 -0.93 10.10 -17.86
C ARG A 80 -1.51 11.10 -18.85
N SER A 81 -1.93 10.63 -20.01
CA SER A 81 -2.45 11.49 -21.08
C SER A 81 -3.79 12.12 -20.72
N VAL A 82 -4.68 11.35 -20.09
CA VAL A 82 -5.97 11.83 -19.58
C VAL A 82 -5.74 12.81 -18.43
N PHE A 83 -4.86 12.48 -17.48
CA PHE A 83 -4.52 13.40 -16.39
C PHE A 83 -3.97 14.73 -16.91
N TYR A 84 -3.09 14.69 -17.91
CA TYR A 84 -2.59 15.91 -18.56
C TYR A 84 -3.71 16.68 -19.27
N ALA A 85 -4.60 16.00 -19.99
CA ALA A 85 -5.71 16.63 -20.70
C ALA A 85 -6.76 17.25 -19.76
N LEU A 86 -6.91 16.73 -18.55
CA LEU A 86 -7.75 17.36 -17.51
C LEU A 86 -7.25 18.76 -17.13
N GLY A 87 -5.96 19.06 -17.36
CA GLY A 87 -5.41 20.41 -17.22
C GLY A 87 -5.92 21.43 -18.24
N PHE A 88 -6.57 21.01 -19.33
CA PHE A 88 -7.18 21.94 -20.29
C PHE A 88 -8.50 22.54 -19.80
N ILE A 89 -9.13 21.89 -18.83
CA ILE A 89 -10.35 22.38 -18.20
C ILE A 89 -9.91 23.26 -17.03
N GLU A 90 -10.27 24.55 -16.99
CA GLU A 90 -9.86 25.43 -15.88
C GLU A 90 -10.61 25.08 -14.59
N ASN A 91 -11.88 24.70 -14.71
CA ASN A 91 -12.73 24.38 -13.58
C ASN A 91 -12.26 23.10 -12.85
N LYS A 92 -12.38 23.13 -11.51
CA LYS A 92 -12.15 21.96 -10.65
C LYS A 92 -13.23 20.91 -10.83
N LEU A 93 -14.48 21.35 -10.98
CA LEU A 93 -15.61 20.51 -11.34
C LEU A 93 -15.70 20.43 -12.86
N PHE A 94 -15.84 19.21 -13.37
CA PHE A 94 -16.00 18.95 -14.79
C PHE A 94 -16.95 17.77 -14.98
N SER A 95 -17.50 17.65 -16.18
CA SER A 95 -18.47 16.63 -16.53
C SER A 95 -18.10 15.91 -17.82
N THR A 96 -18.89 14.92 -18.19
CA THR A 96 -18.80 14.27 -19.50
C THR A 96 -18.96 15.25 -20.66
N ALA A 97 -19.64 16.40 -20.46
CA ALA A 97 -19.77 17.44 -21.47
C ALA A 97 -18.44 18.14 -21.81
N ASP A 98 -17.43 18.04 -20.94
CA ASP A 98 -16.10 18.63 -21.13
C ASP A 98 -15.14 17.69 -21.89
N PHE A 99 -15.54 16.44 -22.16
CA PHE A 99 -14.70 15.49 -22.90
C PHE A 99 -14.27 15.98 -24.28
N PRO A 100 -15.10 16.71 -25.06
CA PRO A 100 -14.68 17.31 -26.33
C PRO A 100 -13.45 18.20 -26.24
N LEU A 101 -13.14 18.79 -25.08
CA LEU A 101 -11.92 19.59 -24.88
C LEU A 101 -10.65 18.71 -24.81
N MET A 102 -10.79 17.46 -24.36
CA MET A 102 -9.67 16.51 -24.22
C MET A 102 -9.49 15.62 -25.46
N ILE A 103 -10.58 15.29 -26.15
CA ILE A 103 -10.60 14.34 -27.27
C ILE A 103 -9.57 14.69 -28.36
N PRO A 104 -9.44 15.95 -28.85
CA PRO A 104 -8.49 16.28 -29.91
C PRO A 104 -7.04 15.91 -29.55
N TYR A 105 -6.62 16.19 -28.32
CA TYR A 105 -5.29 15.83 -27.82
C TYR A 105 -5.11 14.31 -27.71
N LEU A 106 -6.10 13.62 -27.14
CA LEU A 106 -6.04 12.17 -26.91
C LEU A 106 -6.09 11.38 -28.22
N GLN A 107 -6.92 11.80 -29.18
CA GLN A 107 -7.00 11.19 -30.51
C GLN A 107 -5.69 11.35 -31.28
N LYS A 108 -5.06 12.53 -31.22
CA LYS A 108 -3.74 12.76 -31.83
C LYS A 108 -2.67 11.82 -31.26
N LYS A 109 -2.73 11.57 -29.94
CA LYS A 109 -1.77 10.70 -29.25
C LYS A 109 -2.03 9.21 -29.44
N TYR A 110 -3.30 8.83 -29.60
CA TYR A 110 -3.75 7.46 -29.77
C TYR A 110 -4.66 7.31 -30.99
N PRO A 111 -4.12 7.50 -32.21
CA PRO A 111 -4.92 7.61 -33.44
C PRO A 111 -5.69 6.33 -33.80
N LYS A 112 -5.25 5.17 -33.29
CA LYS A 112 -5.90 3.87 -33.53
C LYS A 112 -7.10 3.59 -32.62
N ASN A 113 -7.41 4.46 -31.67
CA ASN A 113 -8.55 4.27 -30.79
C ASN A 113 -9.78 4.99 -31.36
N TYR A 114 -10.81 4.23 -31.71
CA TYR A 114 -12.08 4.74 -32.24
C TYR A 114 -13.11 5.03 -31.14
N HIS A 115 -12.81 4.67 -29.89
CA HIS A 115 -13.71 4.81 -28.73
C HIS A 115 -13.04 5.61 -27.61
N VAL A 116 -12.52 6.79 -27.95
CA VAL A 116 -11.75 7.64 -27.01
C VAL A 116 -12.56 8.03 -25.78
N GLU A 117 -13.84 8.36 -25.92
CA GLU A 117 -14.69 8.69 -24.76
C GLU A 117 -14.83 7.54 -23.77
N ALA A 118 -15.03 6.31 -24.27
CA ALA A 118 -15.09 5.13 -23.42
C ALA A 118 -13.77 4.92 -22.69
N LYS A 119 -12.65 5.17 -23.38
CA LYS A 119 -11.32 5.10 -22.79
C LYS A 119 -11.07 6.20 -21.76
N ILE A 120 -11.55 7.43 -21.99
CA ILE A 120 -11.52 8.51 -20.99
C ILE A 120 -12.26 8.07 -19.74
N ARG A 121 -13.49 7.56 -19.85
CA ARG A 121 -14.26 7.07 -18.70
C ARG A 121 -13.52 5.98 -17.92
N GLN A 122 -12.92 5.02 -18.63
CA GLN A 122 -12.09 3.99 -18.00
C GLN A 122 -10.92 4.61 -17.21
N GLN A 123 -10.18 5.55 -17.81
CA GLN A 123 -9.06 6.18 -17.12
C GLN A 123 -9.50 7.07 -15.95
N LEU A 124 -10.67 7.72 -16.02
CA LEU A 124 -11.21 8.48 -14.89
C LEU A 124 -11.53 7.56 -13.70
N GLN A 125 -12.03 6.35 -13.94
CA GLN A 125 -12.21 5.36 -12.86
C GLN A 125 -10.87 5.01 -12.20
N GLU A 126 -9.83 4.75 -12.99
CA GLU A 126 -8.50 4.49 -12.44
C GLU A 126 -7.89 5.69 -11.69
N LEU A 127 -8.13 6.92 -12.16
CA LEU A 127 -7.67 8.14 -11.47
C LEU A 127 -8.43 8.38 -10.17
N ARG A 128 -9.72 8.00 -10.12
CA ARG A 128 -10.53 8.03 -8.89
C ARG A 128 -9.99 7.03 -7.87
N ASP A 129 -9.68 5.82 -8.31
CA ASP A 129 -9.16 4.77 -7.42
C ASP A 129 -7.77 5.12 -6.87
N LEU A 130 -7.03 6.01 -7.54
CA LEU A 130 -5.77 6.61 -7.05
C LEU A 130 -5.97 7.84 -6.15
N GLY A 131 -7.22 8.29 -5.92
CA GLY A 131 -7.52 9.48 -5.14
C GLY A 131 -7.19 10.80 -5.83
N LEU A 132 -6.91 10.82 -7.14
CA LEU A 132 -6.58 12.06 -7.87
C LEU A 132 -7.81 12.84 -8.32
N ILE A 133 -8.95 12.17 -8.47
CA ILE A 133 -10.25 12.78 -8.75
C ILE A 133 -11.33 12.18 -7.85
N LYS A 134 -12.42 12.92 -7.65
CA LYS A 134 -13.63 12.46 -6.98
C LYS A 134 -14.77 12.36 -7.98
N PHE A 135 -15.60 11.34 -7.87
CA PHE A 135 -16.84 11.21 -8.65
C PHE A 135 -18.00 11.73 -7.81
N GLU A 136 -18.66 12.78 -8.27
CA GLU A 136 -19.76 13.46 -7.56
C GLU A 136 -21.14 12.90 -7.93
N GLY A 137 -21.19 11.97 -8.90
CA GLY A 137 -22.45 11.42 -9.44
C GLY A 137 -22.84 12.06 -10.78
N ASN A 138 -23.80 11.45 -11.49
CA ASN A 138 -24.37 11.97 -12.74
C ASN A 138 -23.36 12.36 -13.84
N GLY A 139 -22.21 11.68 -13.90
CA GLY A 139 -21.15 12.02 -14.87
C GLY A 139 -20.35 13.27 -14.52
N VAL A 140 -20.44 13.75 -13.28
CA VAL A 140 -19.68 14.88 -12.73
C VAL A 140 -18.51 14.38 -11.90
N TYR A 141 -17.37 15.05 -12.07
CA TYR A 141 -16.09 14.73 -11.45
C TYR A 141 -15.47 16.01 -10.87
N ARG A 142 -14.65 15.85 -9.83
CA ARG A 142 -13.86 16.92 -9.22
C ARG A 142 -12.39 16.56 -9.25
N LYS A 143 -11.54 17.51 -9.63
CA LYS A 143 -10.08 17.41 -9.50
C LYS A 143 -9.66 17.64 -8.06
N LEU A 144 -8.82 16.77 -7.53
CA LEU A 144 -8.30 16.86 -6.17
C LEU A 144 -6.88 17.42 -6.12
N TRP A 145 -6.47 18.24 -7.10
CA TRP A 145 -5.19 18.95 -7.08
C TRP A 145 -5.39 20.45 -7.33
N LEU A 146 -4.47 21.26 -6.83
CA LEU A 146 -4.38 22.69 -7.15
C LEU A 146 -3.52 22.85 -8.41
N VAL A 147 -3.97 23.71 -9.33
CA VAL A 147 -3.22 24.13 -10.53
C VAL A 147 -2.72 25.54 -10.31
#